data_AF-X6GXA0-F1
#
_entry.id   AF-X6GXA0-F1
#
_cell.length_a   1.000
_cell.length_b   1.000
_cell.length_c   1.000
_cell.angle_alpha   90.00
_cell.angle_beta   90.00
_cell.angle_gamma   90.00
#
_symmetry.space_group_name_H-M   'P 1'
#
loop_
_entity.id
_entity.type
_entity.pdbx_description
1 polymer ?
#
loop_
_entity_poly.entity_id
_entity_poly.type
_entity_poly.pdbx_seq_one_letter_code
_entity_poly.pdbx_strand_id
1 'polypeptide(L)'
;MAIYSLRVVSFIFVALAFVPAAAHFFAIFNKMKLDGPNYLAAQRAYDGWSLFGIVVLGALLSTAALAILLYRASASFGLVVVAFLSIGATQFAFWTLTYPINQATRNWTVLPENWELLRRQWEYSHAIAAGLNALALLVLFLSALRAAVR
;
A
#
# COMPACT_ATOMS: atom_id res chain seq x y z
N MET A 1 -1.03 -15.24 -23.86
CA MET A 1 -0.39 -13.90 -23.76
C MET A 1 -1.03 -13.01 -22.70
N ALA A 2 -2.34 -12.72 -22.75
CA ALA A 2 -3.01 -11.79 -21.83
C ALA A 2 -2.79 -12.05 -20.32
N ILE A 3 -2.85 -13.31 -19.87
CA ILE A 3 -2.62 -13.66 -18.44
C ILE A 3 -1.19 -13.33 -17.99
N TYR A 4 -0.18 -13.61 -18.81
CA TYR A 4 1.22 -13.32 -18.48
C TYR A 4 1.46 -11.81 -18.40
N SER A 5 0.93 -11.04 -19.36
CA SER A 5 0.98 -9.58 -19.33
C SER A 5 0.31 -9.03 -18.07
N LEU A 6 -0.89 -9.51 -17.71
CA LEU A 6 -1.60 -9.05 -16.51
C LEU A 6 -0.89 -9.42 -15.21
N ARG A 7 -0.19 -10.56 -15.16
CA ARG A 7 0.64 -10.92 -14.00
C ARG A 7 1.79 -9.94 -13.82
N VAL A 8 2.52 -9.63 -14.89
CA VAL A 8 3.63 -8.67 -14.87
C VAL A 8 3.12 -7.29 -14.48
N VAL A 9 2.06 -6.80 -15.14
CA VAL A 9 1.46 -5.50 -14.87
C VAL A 9 0.97 -5.41 -13.42
N SER A 10 0.26 -6.43 -12.94
CA SER A 10 -0.20 -6.46 -11.54
C SER A 10 0.97 -6.46 -10.57
N PHE A 11 2.02 -7.23 -10.84
CA PHE A 11 3.18 -7.27 -9.96
C PHE A 11 3.87 -5.90 -9.88
N ILE A 12 4.07 -5.23 -11.02
CA ILE A 12 4.67 -3.90 -11.07
C ILE A 12 3.83 -2.89 -10.28
N PHE A 13 2.51 -2.83 -10.53
CA PHE A 13 1.65 -1.87 -9.82
C PHE A 13 1.58 -2.13 -8.32
N VAL A 14 1.46 -3.39 -7.89
CA VAL A 14 1.43 -3.72 -6.45
C VAL A 14 2.79 -3.43 -5.81
N ALA A 15 3.90 -3.67 -6.52
CA ALA A 15 5.25 -3.36 -6.02
C ALA A 15 5.44 -1.86 -5.83
N LEU A 16 5.01 -1.06 -6.79
CA LEU A 16 5.05 0.40 -6.69
C LEU A 16 4.10 0.92 -5.60
N ALA A 17 2.92 0.32 -5.44
CA ALA A 17 1.97 0.68 -4.37
C ALA A 17 2.49 0.34 -2.95
N PHE A 18 3.40 -0.64 -2.84
CA PHE A 18 4.06 -0.98 -1.57
C PHE A 18 5.07 0.10 -1.14
N VAL A 19 5.75 0.76 -2.09
CA VAL A 19 6.88 1.67 -1.82
C VAL A 19 6.55 2.74 -0.77
N PRO A 20 5.43 3.50 -0.87
CA PRO A 20 5.16 4.54 0.11
C PRO A 20 5.00 4.01 1.53
N ALA A 21 4.19 2.98 1.69
CA ALA A 21 3.93 2.38 3.00
C ALA A 21 5.20 1.75 3.60
N ALA A 22 6.01 1.09 2.77
CA ALA A 22 7.29 0.52 3.17
C ALA A 22 8.26 1.59 3.67
N ALA A 23 8.38 2.72 2.96
CA ALA A 23 9.27 3.81 3.35
C ALA A 23 8.92 4.33 4.75
N HIS A 24 7.63 4.51 5.05
CA HIS A 24 7.16 4.88 6.39
C HIS A 24 7.45 3.80 7.43
N PHE A 25 7.10 2.55 7.13
CA PHE A 25 7.30 1.43 8.05
C PHE A 25 8.77 1.26 8.44
N PHE A 26 9.70 1.28 7.48
CA PHE A 26 11.12 1.08 7.77
C PHE A 26 11.77 2.31 8.43
N ALA A 27 11.21 3.51 8.27
CA ALA A 27 11.69 4.72 8.92
C ALA A 27 11.10 4.96 10.31
N ILE A 28 10.05 4.23 10.71
CA ILE A 28 9.21 4.54 11.88
C ILE A 28 10.04 4.69 13.17
N PHE A 29 11.01 3.81 13.41
CA PHE A 29 11.79 3.82 14.64
C PHE A 29 12.57 5.13 14.83
N ASN A 30 13.13 5.68 13.76
CA ASN A 30 13.85 6.94 13.80
C ASN A 30 12.88 8.12 13.83
N LYS A 31 11.81 8.09 13.04
CA LYS A 31 10.80 9.16 13.00
C LYS A 31 10.08 9.35 14.33
N MET A 32 9.88 8.28 15.11
CA MET A 32 9.23 8.34 16.42
C MET A 32 10.09 9.04 17.50
N LYS A 33 11.39 9.22 17.27
CA LYS A 33 12.30 9.93 18.18
C LYS A 33 12.46 11.42 17.87
N LEU A 34 12.01 11.86 16.69
CA LEU A 34 12.09 13.26 16.29
C LEU A 34 11.13 14.11 17.12
N ASP A 35 11.56 15.33 17.42
CA ASP A 35 10.67 16.40 17.88
C ASP A 35 9.75 16.88 16.74
N GLY A 36 8.78 17.73 17.09
CA GLY A 36 7.77 18.21 16.14
C GLY A 36 8.36 18.84 14.87
N PRO A 37 9.25 19.85 14.99
CA PRO A 37 9.85 20.51 13.83
C PRO A 37 10.64 19.56 12.92
N ASN A 38 11.48 18.68 13.49
CA ASN A 38 12.25 17.73 12.67
C ASN A 38 11.34 16.68 12.03
N TYR A 39 10.25 16.28 12.70
CA TYR A 39 9.26 15.39 12.12
C TYR A 39 8.54 16.04 10.92
N LEU A 40 8.11 17.31 11.03
CA LEU A 40 7.51 18.02 9.89
C LEU A 40 8.48 18.14 8.71
N ALA A 41 9.75 18.46 8.99
CA ALA A 41 10.80 18.55 7.98
C ALA A 41 11.00 17.19 7.27
N ALA A 42 11.06 16.09 8.03
CA ALA A 42 11.15 14.75 7.47
C ALA A 42 9.93 14.39 6.60
N GLN A 43 8.72 14.88 6.94
CA GLN A 43 7.52 14.62 6.15
C GLN A 43 7.52 15.31 4.79
N ARG A 44 8.24 16.43 4.63
CA ARG A 44 8.35 17.14 3.34
C ARG A 44 8.98 16.27 2.24
N ALA A 45 9.78 15.25 2.60
CA ALA A 45 10.36 14.30 1.65
C ALA A 45 9.29 13.50 0.87
N TYR A 46 8.05 13.48 1.37
CA TYR A 46 6.92 12.74 0.80
C TYR A 46 5.89 13.66 0.12
N ASP A 47 6.22 14.94 -0.09
CA ASP A 47 5.33 15.85 -0.81
C ASP A 47 5.09 15.35 -2.24
N GLY A 48 3.82 15.38 -2.66
CA GLY A 48 3.37 14.86 -3.96
C GLY A 48 3.11 13.35 -4.01
N TRP A 49 3.35 12.60 -2.93
CA TRP A 49 3.11 11.15 -2.91
C TRP A 49 1.64 10.74 -3.07
N SER A 50 0.70 11.69 -2.99
CA SER A 50 -0.71 11.46 -3.35
C SER A 50 -0.87 10.93 -4.80
N LEU A 51 0.08 11.21 -5.70
CA LEU A 51 0.08 10.69 -7.07
C LEU A 51 0.18 9.15 -7.13
N PHE A 52 0.72 8.49 -6.10
CA PHE A 52 0.66 7.03 -5.99
C PHE A 52 -0.77 6.49 -5.91
N GLY A 53 -1.79 7.33 -5.68
CA GLY A 53 -3.19 6.94 -5.87
C GLY A 53 -3.48 6.39 -7.27
N ILE A 54 -2.80 6.89 -8.31
CA ILE A 54 -2.91 6.37 -9.69
C ILE A 54 -2.33 4.94 -9.76
N VAL A 55 -1.20 4.72 -9.10
CA VAL A 55 -0.55 3.40 -9.01
C VAL A 55 -1.44 2.40 -8.27
N VAL A 56 -2.05 2.81 -7.16
CA VAL A 56 -2.98 1.96 -6.41
C VAL A 56 -4.21 1.61 -7.25
N LEU A 57 -4.77 2.57 -8.00
CA LEU A 57 -5.88 2.28 -8.92
C LEU A 57 -5.46 1.25 -9.97
N GLY A 58 -4.27 1.40 -10.56
CA GLY A 58 -3.69 0.42 -11.47
C GLY A 58 -3.59 -0.97 -10.85
N ALA A 59 -3.11 -1.06 -9.60
CA ALA A 59 -2.98 -2.31 -8.85
C ALA A 59 -4.34 -2.99 -8.63
N LEU A 60 -5.36 -2.24 -8.22
CA LEU A 60 -6.72 -2.76 -8.00
C LEU A 60 -7.34 -3.27 -9.31
N LEU A 61 -7.27 -2.47 -10.38
CA LEU A 61 -7.86 -2.83 -11.67
C LEU A 61 -7.16 -4.04 -12.29
N SER A 62 -5.83 -4.09 -12.25
CA SER A 62 -5.09 -5.19 -12.87
C SER A 62 -5.26 -6.50 -12.10
N THR A 63 -5.27 -6.46 -10.76
CA THR A 63 -5.50 -7.66 -9.94
C THR A 63 -6.93 -8.15 -10.03
N ALA A 64 -7.93 -7.25 -10.12
CA ALA A 64 -9.31 -7.62 -10.40
C ALA A 64 -9.47 -8.29 -11.77
N ALA A 65 -8.90 -7.70 -12.82
CA ALA A 65 -8.92 -8.27 -14.17
C ALA A 65 -8.24 -9.65 -14.20
N LEU A 66 -7.09 -9.80 -13.53
CA LEU A 66 -6.40 -11.08 -13.41
C LEU A 66 -7.24 -12.11 -12.65
N ALA A 67 -7.92 -11.72 -11.56
CA ALA A 67 -8.82 -12.61 -10.83
C ALA A 67 -9.97 -13.10 -11.70
N ILE A 68 -10.61 -12.22 -12.48
CA ILE A 68 -11.69 -12.57 -13.41
C ILE A 68 -11.20 -13.60 -14.45
N LEU A 69 -10.03 -13.38 -15.06
CA LEU A 69 -9.49 -14.31 -16.07
C LEU A 69 -9.10 -15.68 -15.51
N LEU A 70 -8.77 -15.76 -14.22
CA LEU A 70 -8.41 -17.02 -13.56
C LEU A 70 -9.63 -17.74 -12.94
N TYR A 71 -10.80 -17.09 -12.91
CA TYR A 71 -12.01 -17.63 -12.29
C TYR A 71 -12.40 -18.97 -12.92
N ARG A 72 -12.58 -20.01 -12.07
CA ARG A 72 -12.87 -21.41 -12.44
C ARG A 72 -11.84 -22.11 -13.36
N ALA A 73 -10.89 -21.37 -13.94
CA ALA A 73 -9.89 -21.90 -14.86
C ALA A 73 -8.53 -22.22 -14.20
N SER A 74 -8.24 -21.65 -13.02
CA SER A 74 -6.95 -21.84 -12.37
C SER A 74 -7.05 -21.98 -10.86
N ALA A 75 -6.25 -22.88 -10.29
CA ALA A 75 -6.06 -22.96 -8.84
C ALA A 75 -5.34 -21.73 -8.25
N SER A 76 -4.80 -20.86 -9.10
CA SER A 76 -4.17 -19.59 -8.68
C SER A 76 -5.19 -18.49 -8.39
N PHE A 77 -6.46 -18.67 -8.75
CA PHE A 77 -7.53 -17.70 -8.55
C PHE A 77 -7.61 -17.17 -7.11
N GLY A 78 -7.65 -18.07 -6.12
CA GLY A 78 -7.77 -17.68 -4.71
C GLY A 78 -6.63 -16.78 -4.24
N LEU A 79 -5.40 -17.02 -4.70
CA LEU A 79 -4.24 -16.21 -4.34
C LEU A 79 -4.34 -14.78 -4.92
N VAL A 80 -4.84 -14.64 -6.16
CA VAL A 80 -5.04 -13.32 -6.77
C VAL A 80 -6.18 -12.56 -6.09
N VAL A 81 -7.25 -13.26 -5.68
CA VAL A 81 -8.33 -12.65 -4.89
C VAL A 81 -7.80 -12.12 -3.55
N VAL A 82 -6.96 -12.90 -2.85
CA VAL A 82 -6.31 -12.41 -1.61
C VAL A 82 -5.46 -11.17 -1.89
N ALA A 83 -4.67 -11.14 -2.97
CA ALA A 83 -3.91 -9.93 -3.33
C ALA A 83 -4.82 -8.71 -3.53
N PHE A 84 -5.89 -8.86 -4.32
CA PHE A 84 -6.86 -7.79 -4.57
C PHE A 84 -7.50 -7.29 -3.26
N LEU A 85 -7.96 -8.20 -2.41
CA LEU A 85 -8.57 -7.85 -1.12
C LEU A 85 -7.58 -7.18 -0.16
N SER A 86 -6.32 -7.60 -0.14
CA SER A 86 -5.28 -6.96 0.66
C SER A 86 -5.04 -5.51 0.23
N ILE A 87 -5.00 -5.22 -1.08
CA ILE A 87 -4.87 -3.84 -1.59
C ILE A 87 -6.14 -3.04 -1.24
N GLY A 88 -7.33 -3.63 -1.37
CA GLY A 88 -8.58 -3.02 -0.94
C GLY A 88 -8.60 -2.69 0.56
N ALA A 89 -8.11 -3.59 1.40
CA ALA A 89 -7.95 -3.37 2.83
C ALA A 89 -6.94 -2.26 3.14
N THR A 90 -5.85 -2.14 2.37
CA THR A 90 -4.93 -1.00 2.46
C THR A 90 -5.66 0.32 2.22
N GLN A 91 -6.53 0.37 1.21
CA GLN A 91 -7.33 1.57 0.93
C GLN A 91 -8.32 1.87 2.06
N PHE A 92 -9.00 0.85 2.58
CA PHE A 92 -9.88 1.02 3.74
C PHE A 92 -9.12 1.60 4.95
N ALA A 93 -7.94 1.07 5.27
CA ALA A 93 -7.07 1.58 6.33
C ALA A 93 -6.62 3.02 6.06
N PHE A 94 -6.28 3.36 4.81
CA PHE A 94 -5.94 4.73 4.44
C PHE A 94 -7.09 5.69 4.73
N TRP A 95 -8.29 5.42 4.23
CA TRP A 95 -9.44 6.33 4.39
C TRP A 95 -9.90 6.47 5.84
N THR A 96 -9.72 5.43 6.66
CA THR A 96 -10.18 5.42 8.06
C THR A 96 -9.14 5.91 9.05
N LEU A 97 -7.85 5.61 8.82
CA LEU A 97 -6.78 5.86 9.80
C LEU A 97 -5.80 6.94 9.35
N THR A 98 -5.45 7.00 8.07
CA THR A 98 -4.44 7.94 7.54
C THR A 98 -5.05 9.26 7.11
N TYR A 99 -6.12 9.22 6.31
CA TYR A 99 -6.72 10.39 5.68
C TYR A 99 -7.25 11.43 6.68
N PRO A 100 -7.92 11.06 7.79
CA PRO A 100 -8.36 12.04 8.79
C PRO A 100 -7.18 12.81 9.40
N ILE A 101 -6.04 12.14 9.58
CA ILE A 101 -4.83 12.76 10.12
C ILE A 101 -4.17 13.67 9.08
N ASN A 102 -4.17 13.27 7.80
CA ASN A 102 -3.74 14.15 6.70
C ASN A 102 -4.58 15.43 6.68
N GLN A 103 -5.89 15.35 6.90
CA GLN A 103 -6.74 16.53 6.99
C GLN A 103 -6.39 17.40 8.20
N ALA A 104 -6.30 16.81 9.40
CA ALA A 104 -6.01 17.54 10.64
C ALA A 104 -4.64 18.24 10.62
N THR A 105 -3.65 17.65 9.94
CA THR A 105 -2.28 18.16 9.86
C THR A 105 -2.00 18.93 8.57
N ARG A 106 -3.00 19.06 7.68
CA ARG A 106 -2.86 19.58 6.31
C ARG A 106 -1.71 18.92 5.54
N ASN A 107 -1.67 17.59 5.57
CA ASN A 107 -0.57 16.75 5.09
C ASN A 107 0.74 17.09 5.80
N TRP A 108 0.73 17.14 7.13
CA TRP A 108 1.87 17.47 7.97
C TRP A 108 2.54 18.82 7.68
N THR A 109 1.81 19.82 7.20
CA THR A 109 2.34 21.20 7.04
C THR A 109 2.10 22.05 8.28
N VAL A 110 1.26 21.58 9.20
CA VAL A 110 1.01 22.22 10.49
C VAL A 110 1.20 21.20 11.62
N LEU A 111 1.54 21.69 12.82
CA LEU A 111 1.71 20.89 14.03
C LEU A 111 0.59 21.21 15.04
N PRO A 112 -0.50 20.42 15.07
CA PRO A 112 -1.54 20.58 16.10
C PRO A 112 -1.02 20.31 17.51
N GLU A 113 -1.72 20.75 18.55
CA GLU A 113 -1.33 20.50 19.95
C GLU A 113 -1.19 19.00 20.27
N ASN A 114 -2.08 18.16 19.73
CA ASN A 114 -2.07 16.72 19.92
C ASN A 114 -1.24 15.94 18.87
N TRP A 115 -0.28 16.59 18.20
CA TRP A 115 0.46 16.02 17.07
C TRP A 115 1.13 14.68 17.36
N GLU A 116 1.55 14.40 18.60
CA GLU A 116 2.20 13.13 18.95
C GLU A 116 1.25 11.94 18.80
N LEU A 117 -0.02 12.12 19.20
CA LEU A 117 -1.06 11.11 19.03
C LEU A 117 -1.37 10.91 17.55
N LEU A 118 -1.51 12.02 16.81
CA LEU A 118 -1.75 11.99 15.36
C LEU A 118 -0.60 11.29 14.62
N ARG A 119 0.65 11.56 15.00
CA ARG A 119 1.86 10.94 14.43
C ARG A 119 1.82 9.45 14.65
N ARG A 120 1.53 9.03 15.89
CA ARG A 120 1.46 7.62 16.24
C ARG A 120 0.45 6.89 15.38
N GLN A 121 -0.79 7.39 15.32
CA GLN A 121 -1.84 6.80 14.50
C GLN A 121 -1.42 6.74 13.02
N TRP A 122 -0.87 7.83 12.50
CA TRP A 122 -0.49 7.94 11.09
C TRP A 122 0.66 6.99 10.73
N GLU A 123 1.72 6.91 11.53
CA GLU A 123 2.84 6.01 11.23
C GLU A 123 2.41 4.53 11.36
N TYR A 124 1.57 4.19 12.36
CA TYR A 124 1.06 2.82 12.49
C TYR A 124 0.05 2.44 11.40
N SER A 125 -0.74 3.38 10.87
CA SER A 125 -1.61 3.09 9.73
C SER A 125 -0.80 2.78 8.47
N HIS A 126 0.35 3.43 8.28
CA HIS A 126 1.30 3.07 7.22
C HIS A 126 1.97 1.71 7.46
N ALA A 127 2.25 1.35 8.72
CA ALA A 127 2.74 0.02 9.05
C ALA A 127 1.73 -1.08 8.67
N ILE A 128 0.45 -0.87 8.95
CA ILE A 128 -0.64 -1.76 8.52
C ILE A 128 -0.69 -1.87 6.99
N ALA A 129 -0.66 -0.73 6.30
CA ALA A 129 -0.64 -0.68 4.84
C ALA A 129 0.58 -1.41 4.25
N ALA A 130 1.76 -1.30 4.87
CA ALA A 130 2.97 -1.97 4.44
C ALA A 130 2.81 -3.49 4.54
N GLY A 131 2.28 -3.99 5.67
CA GLY A 131 2.01 -5.41 5.86
C GLY A 131 1.00 -5.97 4.84
N LEU A 132 -0.09 -5.24 4.59
CA LEU A 132 -1.12 -5.64 3.62
C LEU A 132 -0.59 -5.66 2.18
N ASN A 133 0.15 -4.63 1.77
CA ASN A 133 0.75 -4.58 0.44
C ASN A 133 1.87 -5.61 0.26
N ALA A 134 2.66 -5.90 1.30
CA ALA A 134 3.66 -6.97 1.28
C ALA A 134 2.99 -8.35 1.14
N LEU A 135 1.87 -8.58 1.85
CA LEU A 135 1.07 -9.79 1.68
C LEU A 135 0.55 -9.92 0.25
N ALA A 136 0.02 -8.83 -0.32
CA ALA A 136 -0.46 -8.80 -1.70
C ALA A 136 0.64 -9.18 -2.70
N LEU A 137 1.84 -8.62 -2.53
CA LEU A 137 3.01 -8.99 -3.34
C LEU A 137 3.38 -10.46 -3.21
N LEU A 138 3.47 -10.96 -1.98
CA LEU A 138 3.84 -12.35 -1.70
C LEU A 138 2.87 -13.33 -2.36
N VAL A 139 1.56 -13.16 -2.16
CA VAL A 139 0.58 -14.09 -2.71
C VAL A 139 0.46 -13.97 -4.23
N LEU A 140 0.70 -12.79 -4.80
CA LEU A 140 0.77 -12.61 -6.25
C LEU A 140 2.00 -13.31 -6.85
N PHE A 141 3.14 -13.27 -6.17
CA PHE A 141 4.33 -14.04 -6.54
C PHE A 141 4.08 -15.55 -6.46
N LEU A 142 3.49 -16.04 -5.37
CA LEU A 142 3.11 -17.45 -5.21
C LEU A 142 2.11 -17.90 -6.28
N SER A 143 1.16 -17.04 -6.66
CA SER A 143 0.22 -17.28 -7.76
C SER A 143 0.92 -17.47 -9.10
N ALA A 144 1.97 -16.69 -9.36
CA ALA A 144 2.77 -16.81 -10.57
C ALA A 144 3.55 -18.13 -10.58
N LEU A 145 4.24 -18.46 -9.48
CA LEU A 145 5.02 -19.70 -9.34
C LEU A 145 4.16 -20.95 -9.47
N ARG A 146 2.99 -20.99 -8.82
CA ARG A 146 2.07 -22.15 -8.85
C ARG A 146 1.64 -22.52 -10.26
N ALA A 147 1.52 -21.53 -11.14
CA ALA A 147 1.15 -21.74 -12.52
C ALA A 147 2.32 -22.08 -13.44
N ALA A 148 3.56 -21.90 -13.01
CA ALA A 148 4.74 -22.33 -13.76
C ALA A 148 5.07 -23.82 -13.56
N VAL A 149 4.49 -24.45 -12.54
CA VAL A 149 4.72 -25.86 -12.16
C VAL A 149 3.66 -26.80 -12.77
N ARG A 150 2.80 -26.30 -13.66
CA ARG A 150 1.82 -27.08 -14.43
C ARG A 150 2.20 -27.10 -15.89
#